data_AF-A0A7W0XGD6-F1
#
_entry.id   AF-A0A7W0XGD6-F1
#
_cell.length_a   1.000
_cell.length_b   1.000
_cell.length_c   1.000
_cell.angle_alpha   90.00
_cell.angle_beta   90.00
_cell.angle_gamma   90.00
#
_symmetry.space_group_name_H-M   'P 1'
#
loop_
_entity.id
_entity.type
_entity.pdbx_description
1 polymer ?
#
loop_
_entity_poly.entity_id
_entity_poly.type
_entity_poly.pdbx_seq_one_letter_code
_entity_poly.pdbx_strand_id
1 'polypeptide(L)'
;MARYKKKRVRELQHDRFRDTAISVFDRLGNRLEGRGKAILYGMVAVILLAILVGVGLTWSRRKADEARRALGRGIAITSTPVSSTTPLDPAVTYKNEQERAQKAIEEFQKVVSKYGDPYRTEARYFIAANLLYVDREKGISELAELSKDKSNDIATLAKFALAQAKEADGKYEEAAQLYSQISQNSVIVPPETARLRLAMVYQKQGKKKEAADILFQIAEAARKAKDTDGSSLPLSAAAREASQELQKLDPDRFAQLPEEAPAAGLTF
;
A
#
# COMPACT_ATOMS: atom_id res chain seq x y z
N MET A 1 -30.64 29.43 70.95
CA MET A 1 -29.73 28.30 70.66
C MET A 1 -30.07 27.73 69.28
N ALA A 2 -29.13 27.78 68.36
CA ALA A 2 -29.26 27.31 66.98
C ALA A 2 -29.03 25.79 66.87
N ARG A 3 -29.79 25.11 66.00
CA ARG A 3 -29.35 23.85 65.36
C ARG A 3 -29.80 23.82 63.90
N TYR A 4 -28.82 23.96 63.02
CA TYR A 4 -28.90 23.66 61.60
C TYR A 4 -29.04 22.14 61.36
N LYS A 5 -29.86 21.74 60.38
CA LYS A 5 -29.59 20.53 59.59
C LYS A 5 -30.10 20.69 58.15
N LYS A 6 -29.19 21.14 57.27
CA LYS A 6 -29.25 20.94 55.82
C LYS A 6 -29.35 19.45 55.51
N LYS A 7 -30.32 19.00 54.71
CA LYS A 7 -30.14 17.86 53.78
C LYS A 7 -30.97 18.04 52.50
N ARG A 8 -30.25 18.56 51.50
CA ARG A 8 -30.25 18.23 50.07
C ARG A 8 -31.58 18.14 49.31
N VAL A 9 -31.80 19.20 48.53
CA VAL A 9 -32.22 19.12 47.13
C VAL A 9 -31.52 17.92 46.46
N ARG A 10 -32.29 16.88 46.16
CA ARG A 10 -31.93 15.76 45.28
C ARG A 10 -33.13 15.47 44.38
N GLU A 11 -33.52 16.45 43.58
CA GLU A 11 -33.97 16.15 42.21
C GLU A 11 -32.72 15.73 41.43
N LEU A 12 -32.22 14.53 41.74
CA LEU A 12 -31.24 13.87 40.90
C LEU A 12 -32.03 13.04 39.92
N GLN A 13 -32.06 13.51 38.68
CA GLN A 13 -31.98 12.68 37.49
C GLN A 13 -32.79 11.39 37.60
N HIS A 14 -34.12 11.49 37.45
CA HIS A 14 -34.87 10.39 36.87
C HIS A 14 -34.38 10.29 35.43
N ASP A 15 -33.36 9.46 35.29
CA ASP A 15 -32.61 9.20 34.08
C ASP A 15 -33.56 8.65 33.03
N ARG A 16 -33.85 9.43 31.99
CA ARG A 16 -34.72 9.01 30.88
C ARG A 16 -34.24 7.71 30.23
N PHE A 17 -32.96 7.36 30.38
CA PHE A 17 -32.45 6.05 29.96
C PHE A 17 -33.02 4.91 30.79
N ARG A 18 -33.18 5.09 32.10
CA ARG A 18 -33.72 4.06 32.99
C ARG A 18 -35.19 3.79 32.68
N ASP A 19 -35.99 4.84 32.47
CA ASP A 19 -37.41 4.70 32.13
C ASP A 19 -37.62 4.16 30.71
N THR A 20 -36.75 4.52 29.76
CA THR A 20 -36.77 3.96 28.40
C THR A 20 -36.34 2.49 28.41
N ALA A 21 -35.33 2.13 29.20
CA ALA A 21 -34.91 0.73 29.36
C ALA A 21 -35.98 -0.12 30.05
N ILE A 22 -36.59 0.38 31.13
CA ILE A 22 -37.65 -0.32 31.87
C ILE A 22 -38.90 -0.49 31.00
N SER A 23 -39.32 0.53 30.24
CA SER A 23 -40.50 0.43 29.38
C SER A 23 -40.31 -0.47 28.14
N VAL A 24 -39.07 -0.68 27.68
CA VAL A 24 -38.74 -1.69 26.66
C VAL A 24 -38.77 -3.10 27.28
N PHE A 25 -38.27 -3.26 28.50
CA PHE A 25 -38.33 -4.52 29.25
C PHE A 25 -39.76 -4.93 29.61
N ASP A 26 -40.61 -4.00 30.02
CA ASP A 26 -42.01 -4.28 30.39
C ASP A 26 -42.87 -4.65 29.17
N ARG A 27 -42.61 -4.05 28.00
CA ARG A 27 -43.27 -4.43 26.74
C ARG A 27 -42.81 -5.78 26.21
N LEU A 28 -41.61 -6.21 26.55
CA LEU A 28 -41.15 -7.57 26.31
C LEU A 28 -41.86 -8.53 27.28
N GLY A 29 -41.90 -8.22 28.58
CA GLY A 29 -42.50 -9.08 29.63
C GLY A 29 -43.94 -9.53 29.37
N ASN A 30 -44.83 -8.63 28.93
CA ASN A 30 -46.25 -8.93 28.76
C ASN A 30 -46.60 -9.76 27.50
N ARG A 31 -45.64 -10.04 26.60
CA ARG A 31 -45.80 -11.01 25.49
C ARG A 31 -45.13 -12.37 25.78
N LEU A 32 -44.62 -12.57 26.99
CA LEU A 32 -43.71 -13.67 27.34
C LEU A 32 -44.22 -14.57 28.48
N GLU A 33 -45.52 -14.54 28.78
CA GLU A 33 -46.15 -15.53 29.66
C GLU A 33 -46.14 -16.91 28.96
N GLY A 34 -45.34 -17.84 29.50
CA GLY A 34 -45.26 -19.24 29.06
C GLY A 34 -44.03 -19.63 28.21
N ARG A 35 -43.17 -18.69 27.80
CA ARG A 35 -41.99 -18.97 26.94
C ARG A 35 -40.62 -18.73 27.61
N GLY A 36 -40.56 -18.68 28.94
CA GLY A 36 -39.33 -18.42 29.71
C GLY A 36 -38.11 -19.24 29.28
N LYS A 37 -38.29 -20.54 29.01
CA LYS A 37 -37.20 -21.42 28.54
C LYS A 37 -36.71 -21.05 27.14
N ALA A 38 -37.60 -20.70 26.21
CA ALA A 38 -37.22 -20.32 24.85
C ALA A 38 -36.45 -19.00 24.81
N ILE A 39 -36.82 -18.02 25.66
CA ILE A 39 -36.13 -16.75 25.81
C ILE A 39 -34.74 -16.96 26.41
N LEU A 40 -34.65 -17.80 27.45
CA LEU A 40 -33.37 -18.15 28.08
C LEU A 40 -32.42 -18.83 27.07
N TYR A 41 -32.91 -19.81 26.30
CA TYR A 41 -32.10 -20.46 25.26
C TYR A 41 -31.71 -19.50 24.14
N GLY A 42 -32.59 -18.57 23.74
CA GLY A 42 -32.26 -17.51 22.79
C GLY A 42 -31.14 -16.59 23.29
N MET A 43 -31.18 -16.20 24.56
CA MET A 43 -30.12 -15.39 25.18
C MET A 43 -28.78 -16.14 25.22
N VAL A 44 -28.81 -17.42 25.64
CA VAL A 44 -27.61 -18.27 25.67
C VAL A 44 -27.02 -18.43 24.27
N ALA A 45 -27.86 -18.64 23.24
CA ALA A 45 -27.41 -18.74 21.86
C ALA A 45 -26.73 -17.45 21.37
N VAL A 46 -27.30 -16.27 21.69
CA VAL A 46 -26.71 -14.97 21.34
C VAL A 46 -25.37 -14.75 22.05
N ILE A 47 -25.26 -15.12 23.33
CA ILE A 47 -24.00 -15.01 24.09
C ILE A 47 -22.94 -15.94 23.49
N LEU A 48 -23.28 -17.19 23.18
CA LEU A 48 -22.36 -18.12 22.53
C LEU A 48 -21.90 -17.59 21.17
N LEU A 49 -22.82 -17.03 20.38
CA LEU A 49 -22.49 -16.42 19.10
C LEU A 49 -21.56 -15.21 19.26
N ALA A 50 -21.81 -14.36 20.26
CA ALA A 50 -20.93 -13.22 20.57
C ALA A 50 -19.53 -13.68 21.00
N ILE A 51 -19.42 -14.76 21.79
CA ILE A 51 -18.13 -15.35 22.18
C ILE A 51 -17.40 -15.90 20.95
N LEU A 52 -18.09 -16.66 20.09
CA LEU A 52 -17.50 -17.20 18.86
C LEU A 52 -17.01 -16.09 17.93
N VAL A 53 -17.79 -15.02 17.76
CA VAL A 53 -17.38 -13.83 16.99
C VAL A 53 -16.18 -13.14 17.65
N GLY A 54 -16.18 -12.96 18.98
CA GLY A 54 -15.07 -12.35 19.71
C GLY A 54 -13.77 -13.15 19.61
N VAL A 55 -13.85 -14.48 19.75
CA VAL A 55 -12.72 -15.40 19.56
C VAL A 55 -12.23 -15.36 18.11
N GLY A 56 -13.15 -15.37 17.14
CA GLY A 56 -12.81 -15.27 15.71
C GLY A 56 -12.10 -13.97 15.37
N LEU A 57 -12.59 -12.83 15.87
CA LEU A 57 -11.98 -11.52 15.65
C LEU A 57 -10.60 -11.40 16.29
N THR A 58 -10.43 -11.90 17.52
CA THR A 58 -9.13 -11.85 18.21
C THR A 58 -8.11 -12.79 17.57
N TRP A 59 -8.52 -13.98 17.15
CA TRP A 59 -7.67 -14.92 16.41
C TRP A 59 -7.24 -14.38 15.05
N SER A 60 -8.18 -13.80 14.30
CA SER A 60 -7.90 -13.16 13.00
C SER A 60 -6.91 -12.00 13.13
N ARG A 61 -7.08 -11.13 14.14
CA ARG A 61 -6.13 -10.03 14.42
C ARG A 61 -4.73 -10.54 14.76
N ARG A 62 -4.63 -11.54 15.63
CA ARG A 62 -3.33 -12.16 15.98
C ARG A 62 -2.65 -12.77 14.75
N LYS A 63 -3.42 -13.45 13.90
CA LYS A 63 -2.92 -14.03 12.65
C LYS A 63 -2.46 -12.97 11.65
N ALA A 64 -3.19 -11.86 11.54
CA ALA A 64 -2.80 -10.72 10.71
C ALA A 64 -1.47 -10.12 11.20
N ASP A 65 -1.29 -9.92 12.50
CA ASP A 65 -0.04 -9.37 13.05
C ASP A 65 1.14 -10.33 12.86
N GLU A 66 0.91 -11.63 13.04
CA GLU A 66 1.91 -12.68 12.77
C GLU A 66 2.35 -12.69 11.29
N ALA A 67 1.39 -12.58 10.38
CA ALA A 67 1.62 -12.54 8.94
C ALA A 67 2.40 -11.28 8.51
N ARG A 68 2.02 -10.10 8.99
CA ARG A 68 2.72 -8.83 8.71
C ARG A 68 4.17 -8.87 9.19
N ARG A 69 4.42 -9.42 10.38
CA ARG A 69 5.80 -9.61 10.89
C ARG A 69 6.59 -10.57 10.02
N ALA A 70 5.94 -11.62 9.51
CA ALA A 70 6.58 -12.59 8.63
C ALA A 70 6.95 -12.00 7.27
N LEU A 71 6.04 -11.23 6.65
CA LEU A 71 6.34 -10.44 5.45
C LEU A 71 7.47 -9.44 5.70
N GLY A 72 7.43 -8.73 6.83
CA GLY A 72 8.44 -7.76 7.22
C GLY A 72 9.85 -8.34 7.29
N ARG A 73 10.01 -9.61 7.72
CA ARG A 73 11.32 -10.28 7.70
C ARG A 73 11.87 -10.47 6.28
N GLY A 74 11.05 -10.94 5.35
CA GLY A 74 11.46 -11.09 3.95
C GLY A 74 11.80 -9.74 3.29
N ILE A 75 11.03 -8.70 3.60
CA ILE A 75 11.30 -7.33 3.12
C ILE A 75 12.64 -6.82 3.69
N ALA A 76 12.89 -7.03 4.99
CA ALA A 76 14.15 -6.63 5.63
C ALA A 76 15.37 -7.32 4.99
N ILE A 77 15.26 -8.60 4.63
CA ILE A 77 16.30 -9.30 3.87
C ILE A 77 16.53 -8.61 2.52
N THR A 78 15.45 -8.28 1.80
CA THR A 78 15.53 -7.62 0.48
C THR A 78 16.19 -6.24 0.57
N SER A 79 16.00 -5.49 1.66
CA SER A 79 16.61 -4.17 1.85
C SER A 79 18.01 -4.19 2.48
N THR A 80 18.53 -5.36 2.84
CA THR A 80 19.85 -5.48 3.47
C THR A 80 20.98 -5.23 2.45
N PRO A 81 22.00 -4.40 2.76
CA PRO A 81 23.09 -4.13 1.83
C PRO A 81 23.85 -5.39 1.40
N VAL A 82 24.27 -5.43 0.13
CA VAL A 82 25.23 -6.42 -0.39
C VAL A 82 26.64 -5.84 -0.29
N SER A 83 27.59 -6.59 0.28
CA SER A 83 29.00 -6.19 0.34
C SER A 83 29.87 -7.37 -0.06
N SER A 84 30.83 -7.12 -0.95
CA SER A 84 31.86 -8.08 -1.35
C SER A 84 33.10 -8.04 -0.46
N THR A 85 33.13 -7.14 0.55
CA THR A 85 34.23 -6.98 1.51
C THR A 85 33.75 -7.29 2.92
N THR A 86 34.63 -7.88 3.74
CA THR A 86 34.34 -8.25 5.13
C THR A 86 33.83 -7.03 5.90
N PRO A 87 32.62 -7.06 6.47
CA PRO A 87 32.09 -5.94 7.23
C PRO A 87 32.97 -5.63 8.45
N LEU A 88 33.31 -4.35 8.65
CA LEU A 88 33.86 -3.86 9.93
C LEU A 88 32.79 -3.77 11.04
N ASP A 89 31.52 -4.02 10.71
CA ASP A 89 30.35 -3.84 11.57
C ASP A 89 29.55 -5.17 11.60
N PRO A 90 28.88 -5.56 12.70
CA PRO A 90 28.13 -6.82 12.77
C PRO A 90 26.80 -6.78 12.00
N ALA A 91 26.63 -5.84 11.08
CA ALA A 91 25.48 -5.77 10.19
C ALA A 91 25.47 -7.03 9.31
N VAL A 92 24.32 -7.73 9.29
CA VAL A 92 24.09 -8.84 8.37
C VAL A 92 24.29 -8.29 6.95
N THR A 93 25.22 -8.88 6.21
CA THR A 93 25.48 -8.55 4.80
C THR A 93 25.42 -9.83 4.00
N TYR A 94 25.03 -9.71 2.73
CA TYR A 94 25.03 -10.83 1.78
C TYR A 94 26.17 -10.66 0.77
N LYS A 95 26.73 -11.78 0.30
CA LYS A 95 27.88 -11.78 -0.62
C LYS A 95 27.53 -11.16 -1.97
N ASN A 96 26.31 -11.38 -2.45
CA ASN A 96 25.79 -10.82 -3.69
C ASN A 96 24.25 -10.81 -3.71
N GLU A 97 23.70 -10.20 -4.75
CA GLU A 97 22.26 -10.06 -4.98
C GLU A 97 21.51 -11.40 -5.07
N GLN A 98 22.12 -12.41 -5.71
CA GLN A 98 21.50 -13.72 -5.88
C GLN A 98 21.32 -14.44 -4.54
N GLU A 99 22.32 -14.39 -3.66
CA GLU A 99 22.23 -14.97 -2.31
C GLU A 99 21.15 -14.29 -1.48
N ARG A 100 21.11 -12.95 -1.49
CA ARG A 100 20.08 -12.16 -0.80
C ARG A 100 18.68 -12.52 -1.31
N ALA A 101 18.51 -12.58 -2.62
CA ALA A 101 17.25 -12.93 -3.26
C ALA A 101 16.79 -14.34 -2.89
N GLN A 102 17.71 -15.32 -2.87
CA GLN A 102 17.40 -16.68 -2.45
C GLN A 102 16.92 -16.73 -0.99
N LYS A 103 17.58 -15.99 -0.09
CA LYS A 103 17.16 -15.91 1.32
C LYS A 103 15.81 -15.20 1.51
N ALA A 104 15.54 -14.16 0.74
CA ALA A 104 14.24 -13.51 0.72
C ALA A 104 13.14 -14.50 0.27
N ILE A 105 13.38 -15.25 -0.82
CA ILE A 105 12.45 -16.26 -1.33
C ILE A 105 12.12 -17.30 -0.26
N GLU A 106 13.12 -17.83 0.45
CA GLU A 106 12.94 -18.80 1.55
C GLU A 106 12.03 -18.24 2.65
N GLU A 107 12.18 -16.98 3.06
CA GLU A 107 11.30 -16.36 4.06
C GLU A 107 9.88 -16.14 3.54
N PHE A 108 9.72 -15.66 2.31
CA PHE A 108 8.40 -15.44 1.73
C PHE A 108 7.65 -16.75 1.45
N GLN A 109 8.35 -17.84 1.14
CA GLN A 109 7.73 -19.16 1.01
C GLN A 109 7.07 -19.61 2.32
N LYS A 110 7.67 -19.30 3.48
CA LYS A 110 7.04 -19.57 4.79
C LYS A 110 5.73 -18.82 4.95
N VAL A 111 5.62 -17.60 4.39
CA VAL A 111 4.38 -16.82 4.39
C VAL A 111 3.32 -17.49 3.51
N VAL A 112 3.69 -17.86 2.28
CA VAL A 112 2.79 -18.53 1.32
C VAL A 112 2.23 -19.83 1.89
N SER A 113 3.06 -20.64 2.55
CA SER A 113 2.64 -21.92 3.14
C SER A 113 1.73 -21.75 4.36
N LYS A 114 1.88 -20.66 5.14
CA LYS A 114 1.25 -20.51 6.46
C LYS A 114 0.02 -19.59 6.48
N TYR A 115 -0.06 -18.62 5.58
CA TYR A 115 -1.11 -17.61 5.57
C TYR A 115 -1.94 -17.63 4.28
N GLY A 116 -3.16 -17.10 4.36
CA GLY A 116 -4.04 -16.86 3.22
C GLY A 116 -3.87 -15.44 2.65
N ASP A 117 -4.76 -15.04 1.75
CA ASP A 117 -4.78 -13.69 1.21
C ASP A 117 -5.20 -12.64 2.26
N PRO A 118 -4.69 -11.39 2.15
CA PRO A 118 -3.84 -10.87 1.08
C PRO A 118 -2.36 -11.26 1.19
N TYR A 119 -1.92 -11.73 2.36
CA TYR A 119 -0.50 -11.97 2.68
C TYR A 119 0.17 -13.02 1.78
N ARG A 120 -0.58 -14.04 1.38
CA ARG A 120 -0.12 -15.04 0.41
C ARG A 120 0.21 -14.40 -0.93
N THR A 121 -0.71 -13.61 -1.47
CA THR A 121 -0.51 -12.91 -2.75
C THR A 121 0.60 -11.88 -2.67
N GLU A 122 0.71 -11.12 -1.58
CA GLU A 122 1.83 -10.21 -1.31
C GLU A 122 3.18 -10.96 -1.32
N ALA A 123 3.29 -12.07 -0.59
CA ALA A 123 4.50 -12.88 -0.55
C ALA A 123 4.85 -13.48 -1.92
N ARG A 124 3.85 -13.93 -2.70
CA ARG A 124 4.06 -14.40 -4.08
C ARG A 124 4.66 -13.33 -4.97
N TYR A 125 4.20 -12.08 -4.87
CA TYR A 125 4.79 -10.96 -5.60
C TYR A 125 6.26 -10.76 -5.23
N PHE A 126 6.61 -10.75 -3.95
CA PHE A 126 8.01 -10.61 -3.54
C PHE A 126 8.88 -11.79 -3.97
N ILE A 127 8.35 -13.02 -3.96
CA ILE A 127 9.05 -14.19 -4.53
C ILE A 127 9.32 -13.97 -6.01
N ALA A 128 8.30 -13.57 -6.79
CA ALA A 128 8.43 -13.35 -8.23
C ALA A 128 9.46 -12.25 -8.56
N ALA A 129 9.48 -11.15 -7.79
CA ALA A 129 10.47 -10.09 -7.93
C ALA A 129 11.90 -10.56 -7.61
N ASN A 130 12.09 -11.34 -6.55
CA ASN A 130 13.41 -11.90 -6.19
C ASN A 130 13.87 -12.98 -7.17
N LEU A 131 12.95 -13.74 -7.76
CA LEU A 131 13.26 -14.72 -8.81
C LEU A 131 13.94 -14.05 -10.01
N LEU A 132 13.73 -12.76 -10.29
CA LEU A 132 14.45 -12.06 -11.37
C LEU A 132 15.98 -12.12 -11.24
N TYR A 133 16.51 -12.31 -10.02
CA TYR A 133 17.94 -12.44 -9.73
C TYR A 133 18.44 -13.89 -9.64
N VAL A 134 17.54 -14.86 -9.49
CA VAL A 134 17.88 -16.28 -9.23
C VAL A 134 17.51 -17.16 -10.42
N ASP A 135 16.31 -17.00 -10.93
CA ASP A 135 15.72 -17.72 -12.06
C ASP A 135 14.82 -16.75 -12.83
N ARG A 136 15.45 -16.05 -13.76
CA ARG A 136 14.86 -14.88 -14.41
C ARG A 136 13.61 -15.23 -15.22
N GLU A 137 13.63 -16.36 -15.93
CA GLU A 137 12.50 -16.82 -16.74
C GLU A 137 11.29 -17.10 -15.86
N LYS A 138 11.49 -17.81 -14.75
CA LYS A 138 10.43 -18.08 -13.78
C LYS A 138 9.91 -16.80 -13.13
N GLY A 139 10.79 -15.87 -12.77
CA GLY A 139 10.39 -14.56 -12.23
C GLY A 139 9.50 -13.78 -13.20
N ILE A 140 9.86 -13.73 -14.48
CA ILE A 140 9.04 -13.09 -15.53
C ILE A 140 7.68 -13.80 -15.66
N SER A 141 7.66 -15.13 -15.66
CA SER A 141 6.42 -15.91 -15.77
C SER A 141 5.46 -15.65 -14.60
N GLU A 142 5.96 -15.69 -13.36
CA GLU A 142 5.15 -15.45 -12.15
C GLU A 142 4.66 -13.99 -12.07
N LEU A 143 5.48 -13.01 -12.45
CA LEU A 143 5.04 -11.61 -12.54
C LEU A 143 3.95 -11.42 -13.60
N ALA A 144 4.08 -12.07 -14.75
CA ALA A 144 3.06 -12.05 -15.79
C ALA A 144 1.74 -12.65 -15.29
N GLU A 145 1.80 -13.80 -14.59
CA GLU A 145 0.64 -14.43 -13.94
C GLU A 145 -0.07 -13.47 -12.97
N LEU A 146 0.70 -12.86 -12.05
CA LEU A 146 0.18 -11.93 -11.04
C LEU A 146 -0.38 -10.65 -11.67
N SER A 147 0.13 -10.21 -12.81
CA SER A 147 -0.31 -8.99 -13.50
C SER A 147 -1.66 -9.09 -14.21
N LYS A 148 -2.23 -10.30 -14.34
CA LYS A 148 -3.49 -10.55 -15.07
C LYS A 148 -4.72 -10.03 -14.34
N ASP A 149 -4.69 -9.96 -13.01
CA ASP A 149 -5.80 -9.41 -12.23
C ASP A 149 -5.90 -7.89 -12.45
N LYS A 150 -7.11 -7.40 -12.75
CA LYS A 150 -7.33 -6.00 -13.15
C LYS A 150 -7.56 -5.04 -11.98
N SER A 151 -7.86 -5.55 -10.79
CA SER A 151 -8.34 -4.72 -9.66
C SER A 151 -7.51 -4.84 -8.38
N ASN A 152 -6.34 -5.47 -8.43
CA ASN A 152 -5.48 -5.68 -7.28
C ASN A 152 -4.23 -4.80 -7.36
N ASP A 153 -3.88 -4.11 -6.27
CA ASP A 153 -2.64 -3.35 -6.14
C ASP A 153 -1.41 -4.22 -6.43
N ILE A 154 -1.43 -5.48 -6.00
CA ILE A 154 -0.35 -6.44 -6.29
C ILE A 154 -0.23 -6.72 -7.79
N ALA A 155 -1.33 -6.75 -8.53
CA ALA A 155 -1.27 -6.95 -9.97
C ALA A 155 -0.64 -5.74 -10.67
N THR A 156 -0.91 -4.53 -10.18
CA THR A 156 -0.27 -3.30 -10.69
C THR A 156 1.22 -3.29 -10.38
N LEU A 157 1.63 -3.66 -9.16
CA LEU A 157 3.03 -3.80 -8.79
C LEU A 157 3.74 -4.88 -9.62
N ALA A 158 3.10 -6.03 -9.83
CA ALA A 158 3.63 -7.10 -10.68
C ALA A 158 3.80 -6.65 -12.13
N LYS A 159 2.82 -5.90 -12.66
CA LYS A 159 2.89 -5.30 -14.00
C LYS A 159 4.05 -4.31 -14.12
N PHE A 160 4.26 -3.48 -13.10
CA PHE A 160 5.36 -2.52 -13.07
C PHE A 160 6.73 -3.23 -13.02
N ALA A 161 6.89 -4.22 -12.14
CA ALA A 161 8.11 -5.02 -12.06
C ALA A 161 8.38 -5.80 -13.37
N LEU A 162 7.32 -6.33 -14.01
CA LEU A 162 7.42 -6.96 -15.32
C LEU A 162 7.88 -5.96 -16.39
N ALA A 163 7.34 -4.73 -16.40
CA ALA A 163 7.76 -3.69 -17.33
C ALA A 163 9.25 -3.34 -17.16
N GLN A 164 9.71 -3.20 -15.92
CA GLN A 164 11.13 -2.97 -15.60
C GLN A 164 12.01 -4.13 -16.07
N ALA A 165 11.57 -5.38 -15.85
CA ALA A 165 12.27 -6.56 -16.33
C ALA A 165 12.37 -6.57 -17.86
N LYS A 166 11.27 -6.31 -18.57
CA LYS A 166 11.25 -6.25 -20.05
C LYS A 166 12.14 -5.13 -20.58
N GLU A 167 12.13 -3.97 -19.92
CA GLU A 167 13.01 -2.86 -20.26
C GLU A 167 14.49 -3.23 -20.10
N ALA A 168 14.86 -3.89 -19.01
CA ALA A 168 16.23 -4.36 -18.78
C ALA A 168 16.68 -5.39 -19.82
N ASP A 169 15.75 -6.20 -20.35
CA ASP A 169 16.01 -7.17 -21.42
C ASP A 169 16.04 -6.53 -22.82
N GLY A 170 15.89 -5.21 -22.95
CA GLY A 170 15.81 -4.53 -24.24
C GLY A 170 14.48 -4.74 -24.98
N LYS A 171 13.48 -5.36 -24.35
CA LYS A 171 12.14 -5.60 -24.89
C LYS A 171 11.27 -4.36 -24.74
N TYR A 172 11.71 -3.28 -25.38
CA TYR A 172 11.16 -1.94 -25.18
C TYR A 172 9.69 -1.81 -25.58
N GLU A 173 9.24 -2.51 -26.61
CA GLU A 173 7.83 -2.44 -27.03
C GLU A 173 6.90 -3.06 -25.98
N GLU A 174 7.26 -4.23 -25.44
CA GLU A 174 6.52 -4.86 -24.34
C GLU A 174 6.54 -3.98 -23.08
N ALA A 175 7.70 -3.39 -22.74
CA ALA A 175 7.83 -2.50 -21.60
C ALA A 175 6.95 -1.24 -21.76
N ALA A 176 6.94 -0.62 -22.93
CA ALA A 176 6.12 0.57 -23.22
C ALA A 176 4.63 0.28 -23.06
N GLN A 177 4.16 -0.86 -23.57
CA GLN A 177 2.75 -1.27 -23.42
C GLN A 177 2.36 -1.43 -21.95
N LEU A 178 3.22 -2.05 -21.14
CA LEU A 178 2.97 -2.24 -19.71
C LEU A 178 2.96 -0.91 -18.93
N TYR A 179 3.95 -0.03 -19.15
CA TYR A 179 3.98 1.29 -18.51
C TYR A 179 2.79 2.16 -18.92
N SER A 180 2.37 2.12 -20.18
CA SER A 180 1.19 2.82 -20.67
C SER A 180 -0.08 2.38 -19.93
N GLN A 181 -0.28 1.07 -19.72
CA GLN A 181 -1.42 0.56 -18.96
C GLN A 181 -1.43 1.05 -17.49
N ILE A 182 -0.26 1.17 -16.86
CA ILE A 182 -0.15 1.63 -15.47
C ILE A 182 -0.42 3.13 -15.36
N SER A 183 -0.04 3.91 -16.38
CA SER A 183 -0.13 5.37 -16.38
C SER A 183 -1.54 5.96 -16.36
N GLN A 184 -2.59 5.13 -16.46
CA GLN A 184 -3.95 5.62 -16.61
C GLN A 184 -4.63 5.98 -15.28
N ASN A 185 -4.58 5.11 -14.25
CA ASN A 185 -5.28 5.33 -12.96
C ASN A 185 -4.75 4.39 -11.85
N SER A 186 -3.44 4.29 -11.64
CA SER A 186 -2.89 3.49 -10.53
C SER A 186 -2.77 4.30 -9.24
N VAL A 187 -3.22 3.73 -8.12
CA VAL A 187 -3.05 4.30 -6.77
C VAL A 187 -1.68 3.92 -6.19
N ILE A 188 -1.27 2.66 -6.38
CA ILE A 188 -0.04 2.12 -5.78
C ILE A 188 1.23 2.50 -6.56
N VAL A 189 1.13 2.69 -7.88
CA VAL A 189 2.22 3.25 -8.70
C VAL A 189 1.77 4.62 -9.20
N PRO A 190 2.39 5.72 -8.77
CA PRO A 190 2.01 7.05 -9.22
C PRO A 190 2.01 7.13 -10.75
N PRO A 191 0.94 7.64 -11.39
CA PRO A 191 0.87 7.73 -12.85
C PRO A 191 2.05 8.46 -13.48
N GLU A 192 2.56 9.51 -12.81
CA GLU A 192 3.77 10.23 -13.22
C GLU A 192 5.02 9.33 -13.30
N THR A 193 5.16 8.39 -12.37
CA THR A 193 6.30 7.45 -12.35
C THR A 193 6.23 6.51 -13.53
N ALA A 194 5.06 5.95 -13.82
CA ALA A 194 4.86 5.09 -14.99
C ALA A 194 5.07 5.86 -16.31
N ARG A 195 4.60 7.12 -16.40
CA ARG A 195 4.82 7.98 -17.58
C ARG A 195 6.29 8.32 -17.78
N LEU A 196 7.03 8.63 -16.72
CA LEU A 196 8.46 8.88 -16.81
C LEU A 196 9.20 7.66 -17.37
N ARG A 197 8.91 6.46 -16.84
CA ARG A 197 9.49 5.21 -17.38
C ARG A 197 9.10 4.97 -18.83
N LEU A 198 7.86 5.25 -19.22
CA LEU A 198 7.42 5.18 -20.61
C LEU A 198 8.23 6.12 -21.52
N ALA A 199 8.47 7.35 -21.10
CA ALA A 199 9.31 8.30 -21.85
C ALA A 199 10.75 7.80 -22.00
N MET A 200 11.34 7.24 -20.94
CA MET A 200 12.68 6.65 -20.98
C MET A 200 12.75 5.47 -21.97
N VAL A 201 11.73 4.63 -22.01
CA VAL A 201 11.63 3.55 -23.00
C VAL A 201 11.51 4.10 -24.41
N TYR A 202 10.70 5.14 -24.64
CA TYR A 202 10.59 5.79 -25.95
C TYR A 202 11.90 6.43 -26.41
N GLN A 203 12.69 7.04 -25.52
CA GLN A 203 14.05 7.48 -25.86
C GLN A 203 14.91 6.32 -26.35
N LYS A 204 14.90 5.18 -25.64
CA LYS A 204 15.65 3.96 -26.03
C LYS A 204 15.16 3.35 -27.36
N GLN A 205 13.90 3.57 -27.72
CA GLN A 205 13.34 3.20 -29.03
C GLN A 205 13.66 4.22 -30.14
N GLY A 206 14.29 5.35 -29.84
CA GLY A 206 14.52 6.44 -30.79
C GLY A 206 13.29 7.32 -31.05
N LYS A 207 12.18 7.09 -30.34
CA LYS A 207 10.93 7.88 -30.38
C LYS A 207 11.09 9.18 -29.58
N LYS A 208 12.03 10.02 -30.01
CA LYS A 208 12.46 11.22 -29.27
C LYS A 208 11.33 12.24 -29.07
N LYS A 209 10.48 12.42 -30.08
CA LYS A 209 9.37 13.37 -30.01
C LYS A 209 8.34 12.94 -28.96
N GLU A 210 7.94 11.68 -28.99
CA GLU A 210 6.98 11.11 -28.04
C GLU A 210 7.53 11.11 -26.62
N ALA A 211 8.83 10.85 -26.44
CA ALA A 211 9.48 10.98 -25.16
C ALA A 211 9.46 12.44 -24.66
N ALA A 212 9.88 13.40 -25.48
CA ALA A 212 9.90 14.82 -25.14
C ALA A 212 8.50 15.33 -24.76
N ASP A 213 7.45 14.94 -25.50
CA ASP A 213 6.07 15.33 -25.18
C ASP A 213 5.60 14.79 -23.83
N ILE A 214 5.93 13.54 -23.47
CA ILE A 214 5.58 12.98 -22.15
C ILE A 214 6.35 13.72 -21.05
N LEU A 215 7.66 13.93 -21.22
CA LEU A 215 8.49 14.62 -20.22
C LEU A 215 8.01 16.06 -19.99
N PHE A 216 7.65 16.76 -21.07
CA PHE A 216 7.05 18.09 -21.00
C PHE A 216 5.74 18.07 -20.21
N GLN A 217 4.83 17.14 -20.49
CA GLN A 217 3.56 17.05 -19.75
C GLN A 217 3.76 16.80 -18.26
N ILE A 218 4.72 15.94 -17.88
CA ILE A 218 5.04 15.68 -16.48
C ILE A 218 5.56 16.97 -15.81
N ALA A 219 6.57 17.62 -16.41
CA ALA A 219 7.17 18.82 -15.85
C ALA A 219 6.19 20.00 -15.79
N GLU A 220 5.41 20.21 -16.84
CA GLU A 220 4.41 21.27 -16.93
C GLU A 220 3.32 21.10 -15.87
N ALA A 221 2.75 19.89 -15.75
CA ALA A 221 1.72 19.61 -14.76
C ALA A 221 2.23 19.86 -13.34
N ALA A 222 3.47 19.44 -13.04
CA ALA A 222 4.08 19.64 -11.74
C ALA A 222 4.34 21.12 -11.42
N ARG A 223 4.85 21.91 -12.39
CA ARG A 223 5.09 23.35 -12.19
C ARG A 223 3.81 24.18 -12.07
N LYS A 224 2.71 23.72 -12.68
CA LYS A 224 1.38 24.35 -12.56
C LYS A 224 0.62 23.92 -11.31
N ALA A 225 1.05 22.85 -10.64
CA ALA A 225 0.35 22.30 -9.48
C ALA A 225 0.43 23.27 -8.30
N LYS A 226 -0.74 23.53 -7.71
CA LYS A 226 -0.91 24.41 -6.55
C LYS A 226 -1.61 23.66 -5.42
N ASP A 227 -1.28 24.02 -4.19
CA ASP A 227 -2.04 23.58 -3.02
C ASP A 227 -3.39 24.31 -2.90
N THR A 228 -4.14 23.99 -1.85
CA THR A 228 -5.44 24.62 -1.56
C THR A 228 -5.33 26.12 -1.30
N ASP A 229 -4.16 26.59 -0.91
CA ASP A 229 -3.88 27.98 -0.54
C ASP A 229 -3.33 28.77 -1.75
N GLY A 230 -3.22 28.12 -2.91
CA GLY A 230 -2.75 28.70 -4.16
C GLY A 230 -1.23 28.78 -4.29
N SER A 231 -0.49 28.22 -3.33
CA SER A 231 0.98 28.14 -3.35
C SER A 231 1.44 26.99 -4.24
N SER A 232 2.58 27.18 -4.91
CA SER A 232 3.15 26.14 -5.77
C SER A 232 3.62 24.93 -4.96
N LEU A 233 3.34 23.73 -5.48
CA LEU A 233 3.79 22.49 -4.86
C LEU A 233 5.26 22.20 -5.19
N PRO A 234 6.02 21.59 -4.26
CA PRO A 234 7.36 21.12 -4.56
C PRO A 234 7.32 20.03 -5.63
N LEU A 235 8.28 20.06 -6.56
CA LEU A 235 8.37 19.06 -7.62
C LEU A 235 8.65 17.65 -7.05
N SER A 236 7.88 16.67 -7.52
CA SER A 236 8.16 15.26 -7.29
C SER A 236 9.53 14.88 -7.84
N ALA A 237 10.12 13.78 -7.35
CA ALA A 237 11.37 13.27 -7.90
C ALA A 237 11.22 12.96 -9.41
N ALA A 238 10.09 12.38 -9.80
CA ALA A 238 9.78 12.07 -11.19
C ALA A 238 9.67 13.34 -12.05
N ALA A 239 9.07 14.42 -11.55
CA ALA A 239 8.98 15.68 -12.28
C ALA A 239 10.34 16.38 -12.44
N ARG A 240 11.20 16.32 -11.41
CA ARG A 240 12.57 16.82 -11.51
C ARG A 240 13.38 16.06 -12.55
N GLU A 241 13.31 14.72 -12.52
CA GLU A 241 13.96 13.87 -13.52
C GLU A 241 13.40 14.13 -14.92
N ALA A 242 12.08 14.25 -15.06
CA ALA A 242 11.46 14.56 -16.34
C ALA A 242 11.95 15.89 -16.92
N SER A 243 12.10 16.91 -16.07
CA SER A 243 12.60 18.23 -16.46
C SER A 243 14.06 18.16 -16.93
N GLN A 244 14.91 17.43 -16.21
CA GLN A 244 16.31 17.23 -16.58
C GLN A 244 16.47 16.45 -17.89
N GLU A 245 15.71 15.37 -18.05
CA GLU A 245 15.76 14.56 -19.27
C GLU A 245 15.17 15.30 -20.47
N LEU A 246 14.13 16.12 -20.28
CA LEU A 246 13.61 17.00 -21.34
C LEU A 246 14.66 18.01 -21.77
N GLN A 247 15.35 18.66 -20.83
CA GLN A 247 16.39 19.64 -21.15
C GLN A 247 17.51 19.03 -22.00
N LYS A 248 17.90 17.78 -21.73
CA LYS A 248 18.92 17.07 -22.52
C LYS A 248 18.39 16.64 -23.88
N LEU A 249 17.13 16.19 -23.94
CA LEU A 249 16.54 15.60 -25.14
C LEU A 249 16.09 16.66 -26.15
N ASP A 250 15.45 17.72 -25.67
CA ASP A 250 14.84 18.79 -26.45
C ASP A 250 14.86 20.13 -25.66
N PRO A 251 15.97 20.89 -25.74
CA PRO A 251 16.13 22.16 -25.04
C PRO A 251 15.08 23.22 -25.44
N ASP A 252 14.64 23.22 -26.70
CA ASP A 252 13.66 24.18 -27.21
C ASP A 252 12.28 23.91 -26.61
N ARG A 253 11.93 22.63 -26.44
CA ARG A 253 10.71 22.23 -25.74
C ARG A 253 10.80 22.49 -24.24
N PHE A 254 11.97 22.28 -23.63
CA PHE A 254 12.20 22.63 -22.23
C PHE A 254 11.99 24.13 -21.96
N ALA A 255 12.46 25.01 -22.86
CA ALA A 255 12.31 26.45 -22.73
C ALA A 255 10.83 26.93 -22.76
N GLN A 256 9.90 26.08 -23.20
CA GLN A 256 8.46 26.36 -23.19
C GLN A 256 7.79 26.03 -21.86
N LEU A 257 8.49 25.38 -20.92
CA LEU A 257 7.92 25.06 -19.61
C LEU A 257 7.64 26.34 -18.81
N PRO A 258 6.58 26.35 -17.99
CA PRO A 258 6.37 27.41 -17.00
C PRO A 258 7.61 27.59 -16.12
N GLU A 259 7.79 28.78 -15.55
CA GLU A 259 8.86 28.98 -14.57
C GLU A 259 8.71 28.02 -13.39
N GLU A 260 9.85 27.52 -12.91
CA GLU A 260 9.88 26.73 -11.69
C GLU A 260 9.66 27.65 -10.51
N ALA A 261 8.67 27.33 -9.67
CA ALA A 261 8.42 28.11 -8.48
C ALA A 261 9.67 28.10 -7.59
N PRO A 262 10.03 29.22 -6.97
CA PRO A 262 11.16 29.26 -6.06
C PRO A 262 10.95 28.21 -4.98
N ALA A 263 11.97 27.39 -4.72
CA ALA A 263 11.93 26.43 -3.63
C ALA A 263 11.56 27.20 -2.36
N ALA A 264 10.37 26.91 -1.80
CA ALA A 264 9.95 27.51 -0.54
C ALA A 264 11.08 27.25 0.45
N GLY A 265 11.75 28.32 0.88
CA GLY A 265 12.90 28.23 1.76
C GLY A 265 12.45 27.45 2.99
N LEU A 266 12.93 26.21 3.11
CA LEU A 266 12.85 25.47 4.36
C LEU A 266 13.77 26.21 5.32
N THR A 267 13.20 27.18 6.04
CA THR A 267 13.77 27.65 7.30
C THR A 267 13.75 26.45 8.24
N PHE A 268 14.87 25.74 8.32
CA PHE A 268 15.13 24.74 9.35
C PHE A 268 15.35 25.42 10.70
#